data_AF-A0A2D9SYJ3-F1
#
_entry.id   AF-A0A2D9SYJ3-F1
#
_cell.length_a   1.000
_cell.length_b   1.000
_cell.length_c   1.000
_cell.angle_alpha   90.00
_cell.angle_beta   90.00
_cell.angle_gamma   90.00
#
_symmetry.space_group_name_H-M   'P 1'
#
loop_
_entity.id
_entity.type
_entity.pdbx_description
1 polymer ?
#
loop_
_entity_poly.entity_id
_entity_poly.type
_entity_poly.pdbx_seq_one_letter_code
_entity_poly.pdbx_strand_id
1 'polypeptide(L)' 'MGKEKFVRDKPHINVGTIGHIDHGKTTLTAAITKVMADTHG' A
#
# COMPACT_ATOMS: atom_id res chain seq x y z
N MET A 1 -13.59 -22.45 4.86
CA MET A 1 -12.59 -21.74 5.69
C MET A 1 -12.86 -20.26 5.60
N GLY A 2 -13.29 -19.62 6.68
CA GLY A 2 -13.49 -18.17 6.72
C GLY A 2 -12.15 -17.44 6.74
N LYS A 3 -12.08 -16.24 6.15
CA LYS A 3 -10.91 -15.37 6.29
C LYS A 3 -10.66 -15.13 7.78
N GLU A 4 -9.41 -15.26 8.20
CA GLU A 4 -9.02 -14.96 9.57
C GLU A 4 -9.37 -13.50 9.92
N LYS A 5 -9.75 -13.28 11.18
CA LYS A 5 -10.04 -11.93 11.67
C LYS A 5 -8.73 -11.14 11.68
N PHE A 6 -8.68 -10.03 10.93
CA PHE A 6 -7.52 -9.14 10.92
C PHE A 6 -7.28 -8.56 12.33
N VAL A 7 -6.09 -8.78 12.87
CA VAL A 7 -5.63 -8.21 14.15
C VAL A 7 -4.90 -6.90 13.86
N ARG A 8 -5.31 -5.82 14.54
CA ARG A 8 -4.72 -4.47 14.41
C ARG A 8 -3.74 -4.20 15.55
N ASP A 9 -2.63 -4.94 15.58
CA ASP A 9 -1.56 -4.79 16.56
C ASP A 9 -0.50 -3.74 16.16
N LYS A 10 -0.38 -3.46 14.86
CA LYS A 10 0.56 -2.48 14.30
C LYS A 10 -0.05 -1.07 14.22
N PRO A 11 0.77 -0.01 14.31
CA PRO A 11 0.32 1.36 14.01
C PRO A 11 -0.30 1.45 12.62
N HIS A 12 -1.45 2.10 12.53
CA HIS A 12 -2.18 2.30 11.28
C HIS A 12 -2.16 3.78 10.89
N ILE A 13 -1.81 4.07 9.64
CA ILE A 13 -1.71 5.43 9.13
C ILE A 13 -2.44 5.51 7.79
N ASN A 14 -3.29 6.53 7.63
CA ASN A 14 -3.91 6.85 6.34
C ASN A 14 -2.96 7.71 5.52
N VAL A 15 -2.65 7.28 4.30
CA VAL A 15 -1.73 7.99 3.38
C VAL A 15 -2.32 8.06 1.97
N GLY A 16 -1.79 8.97 1.14
CA GLY A 16 -2.18 9.11 -0.26
C GLY A 16 -1.12 9.82 -1.09
N THR A 17 -1.20 9.65 -2.42
CA THR A 17 -0.28 10.26 -3.38
C THR A 17 -0.99 11.40 -4.13
N ILE A 18 -0.47 12.63 -4.05
CA ILE A 18 -1.05 13.84 -4.68
C ILE A 18 -0.07 14.48 -5.67
N GLY A 19 -0.54 15.32 -6.60
CA GLY A 19 0.30 16.01 -7.60
C GLY A 19 -0.32 16.18 -8.99
N HIS A 20 0.40 16.88 -9.88
CA HIS A 20 -0.04 17.25 -11.25
C HIS A 20 -0.28 16.02 -12.16
N ILE A 21 -1.06 16.20 -13.23
CA ILE A 21 -1.32 15.13 -14.22
C ILE A 21 0.01 14.59 -14.77
N ASP A 22 0.05 13.30 -15.10
CA ASP A 22 1.21 12.58 -15.64
C ASP A 22 2.49 12.52 -14.78
N HIS A 23 2.45 12.97 -13.52
CA HIS A 23 3.57 12.81 -12.57
C HIS A 23 3.65 11.40 -11.93
N GLY A 24 2.99 10.40 -12.50
CA GLY A 24 3.17 9.00 -12.09
C GLY A 24 2.58 8.59 -10.74
N LYS A 25 1.59 9.32 -10.20
CA LYS A 25 0.97 9.00 -8.89
C LYS A 25 0.47 7.54 -8.81
N THR A 26 -0.29 7.10 -9.81
CA THR A 26 -0.80 5.73 -9.90
C THR A 26 0.32 4.70 -10.04
N THR A 27 1.33 4.99 -10.87
CA THR A 27 2.50 4.14 -11.06
C THR A 27 3.29 3.98 -9.77
N LEU A 28 3.49 5.06 -9.02
CA LEU A 28 4.18 5.04 -7.74
C LEU A 28 3.41 4.21 -6.70
N THR A 29 2.09 4.39 -6.60
CA THR A 29 1.26 3.57 -5.70
C THR A 29 1.37 2.08 -6.01
N ALA A 30 1.36 1.69 -7.30
CA ALA A 30 1.54 0.30 -7.72
C ALA A 30 2.96 -0.23 -7.44
N ALA A 31 3.99 0.59 -7.61
CA ALA A 31 5.37 0.20 -7.30
C ALA A 31 5.57 -0.04 -5.79
N ILE A 32 4.97 0.81 -4.94
CA ILE A 32 5.03 0.64 -3.47
C ILE A 32 4.44 -0.71 -3.05
N THR A 33 3.27 -1.07 -3.56
CA THR A 33 2.64 -2.36 -3.20
C THR A 33 3.46 -3.56 -3.69
N LYS A 34 4.02 -3.48 -4.90
CA LYS A 34 4.90 -4.52 -5.46
C LYS A 34 6.16 -4.71 -4.63
N VAL A 35 6.87 -3.64 -4.32
CA VAL A 35 8.13 -3.70 -3.55
C VAL A 35 7.88 -4.20 -2.12
N MET A 36 6.82 -3.76 -1.46
CA MET A 36 6.48 -4.25 -0.12
C MET A 36 6.16 -5.74 -0.11
N ALA A 37 5.46 -6.24 -1.13
CA ALA A 37 5.20 -7.67 -1.28
C ALA A 37 6.51 -8.45 -1.55
N ASP A 38 7.40 -7.92 -2.38
CA ASP A 38 8.66 -8.61 -2.72
C ASP A 38 9.69 -8.58 -1.57
N THR A 39 9.68 -7.53 -0.75
CA THR A 39 10.68 -7.32 0.31
C THR A 39 10.22 -7.87 1.67
N HIS A 40 8.91 -7.87 1.92
CA HIS A 40 8.32 -8.18 3.23
C HIS A 40 7.14 -9.16 3.19
N GLY A 41 6.69 -9.58 2.01
CA GLY A 41 5.70 -10.64 1.84
C GLY A 41 6.34 -12.02 1.86
#